data_AF-A0A662V7C6-F1
#
_entry.id   AF-A0A662V7C6-F1
#
_cell.length_a   1.000
_cell.length_b   1.000
_cell.length_c   1.000
_cell.angle_alpha   90.00
_cell.angle_beta   90.00
_cell.angle_gamma   90.00
#
_symmetry.space_group_name_H-M   'P 1'
#
loop_
_entity.id
_entity.type
_entity.pdbx_description
1 polymer ?
#
loop_
_entity_poly.entity_id
_entity_poly.type
_entity_poly.pdbx_seq_one_letter_code
_entity_poly.pdbx_strand_id
1 'polypeptide(L)'
;MELKRFINEVISLGFPTKPILDFIRILYIVRELPYERVIKISQYLPHPTETLFRIEDWVVKLLRRYDLIPSGISETTSYGEVANVRYYKLTEKGLQLGSQIFQKYLQDVIDRLVDVLGRYPQELIRIIALSAISPRDGGATWLAIKVNGLDLDTVFSRISSEFEMLMMSHEELIKAYMNSKRAYGDLRLVFDRLRKARVRMYEPQVYDVFISKVLVEYNGKVHEKALNLMEELSILGLARKVQVYTSKGEYSGDEYRAPPEIVYILEEYSANADLNEIRKMFLAAELMMRALSEKVTKHELLTALSKLGISEEEVKIALEVMYQQGVTSRYNEAGDPESPAFIIIDKEKAEEEVKRVINLIESIVLH
;
A
#
# COMPACT_ATOMS: atom_id res chain seq x y z
N MET A 1 -14.16 -7.15 24.78
CA MET A 1 -15.60 -7.29 25.12
C MET A 1 -16.23 -8.18 24.05
N GLU A 2 -16.95 -9.23 24.44
CA GLU A 2 -17.57 -10.14 23.47
C GLU A 2 -18.80 -9.52 22.79
N LEU A 3 -18.97 -9.78 21.49
CA LEU A 3 -20.07 -9.26 20.68
C LEU A 3 -21.44 -9.59 21.27
N LYS A 4 -21.66 -10.85 21.70
CA LYS A 4 -22.95 -11.29 22.27
C LYS A 4 -23.31 -10.51 23.53
N ARG A 5 -22.33 -10.27 24.41
CA ARG A 5 -22.53 -9.48 25.62
C ARG A 5 -22.87 -8.03 25.28
N PHE A 6 -22.15 -7.42 24.35
CA PHE A 6 -22.42 -6.04 23.91
C PHE A 6 -23.84 -5.90 23.34
N ILE A 7 -24.27 -6.82 22.47
CA ILE A 7 -25.62 -6.83 21.90
C ILE A 7 -26.68 -6.89 23.01
N ASN A 8 -26.52 -7.79 23.99
CA ASN A 8 -27.46 -7.92 25.10
C ASN A 8 -27.55 -6.64 25.94
N GLU A 9 -26.40 -6.00 26.22
CA GLU A 9 -26.36 -4.74 26.97
C GLU A 9 -27.05 -3.61 26.19
N VAL A 10 -26.81 -3.48 24.89
CA VAL A 10 -27.47 -2.48 24.03
C VAL A 10 -28.99 -2.68 24.02
N ILE A 11 -29.46 -3.92 23.89
CA ILE A 11 -30.89 -4.26 23.93
C ILE A 11 -31.48 -3.91 25.30
N SER A 12 -30.78 -4.22 26.39
CA SER A 12 -31.25 -3.92 27.75
C SER A 12 -31.43 -2.42 28.02
N LEU A 13 -30.67 -1.58 27.30
CA LEU A 13 -30.78 -0.12 27.34
C LEU A 13 -31.89 0.42 26.44
N GLY A 14 -32.61 -0.44 25.70
CA GLY A 14 -33.69 -0.06 24.80
C GLY A 14 -33.22 0.50 23.45
N PHE A 15 -31.93 0.36 23.10
CA PHE A 15 -31.39 0.87 21.84
C PHE A 15 -31.47 -0.16 20.70
N PRO A 16 -31.70 0.28 19.45
CA PRO A 16 -31.61 -0.60 18.29
C PRO A 16 -30.14 -0.98 18.02
N THR A 17 -29.87 -2.28 17.87
CA THR A 17 -28.50 -2.79 17.73
C THR A 17 -27.91 -2.56 16.34
N LYS A 18 -28.71 -2.73 15.29
CA LYS A 18 -28.27 -2.64 13.88
C LYS A 18 -27.47 -1.37 13.55
N PRO A 19 -27.97 -0.13 13.77
CA PRO A 19 -27.23 1.08 13.42
C PRO A 19 -25.88 1.20 14.17
N ILE A 20 -25.80 0.68 15.40
CA ILE A 20 -24.56 0.68 16.19
C ILE A 20 -23.55 -0.30 15.60
N LEU A 21 -23.98 -1.54 15.32
CA LEU A 21 -23.12 -2.58 14.74
C LEU A 21 -22.64 -2.18 13.34
N ASP A 22 -23.53 -1.63 12.51
CA ASP A 22 -23.20 -1.14 11.17
C ASP A 22 -22.16 -0.02 11.24
N PHE A 23 -22.31 0.92 12.18
CA PHE A 23 -21.34 2.00 12.33
C PHE A 23 -19.98 1.51 12.84
N ILE A 24 -19.94 0.63 13.85
CA ILE A 24 -18.68 0.03 14.31
C ILE A 24 -17.99 -0.72 13.17
N ARG A 25 -18.75 -1.48 12.37
CA ARG A 25 -18.21 -2.19 11.19
C ARG A 25 -17.63 -1.21 10.17
N ILE A 26 -18.33 -0.12 9.87
CA ILE A 26 -17.81 0.93 8.96
C ILE A 26 -16.48 1.47 9.48
N LEU A 27 -16.39 1.82 10.77
CA LEU A 27 -15.15 2.31 11.38
C LEU A 27 -14.04 1.27 11.35
N TYR A 28 -14.37 -0.01 11.50
CA TYR A 28 -13.42 -1.11 11.40
C TYR A 28 -12.84 -1.25 9.98
N ILE A 29 -13.70 -1.22 8.96
CA ILE A 29 -13.31 -1.30 7.55
C ILE A 29 -12.37 -0.16 7.17
N VAL A 30 -12.73 1.08 7.54
CA VAL A 30 -11.99 2.27 7.08
C VAL A 30 -10.89 2.72 8.02
N ARG A 31 -10.80 2.17 9.24
CA ARG A 31 -9.85 2.54 10.32
C ARG A 31 -10.02 3.96 10.88
N GLU A 32 -10.08 4.96 10.00
CA GLU A 32 -10.30 6.38 10.31
C GLU A 32 -11.30 6.95 9.31
N LEU A 33 -12.47 7.36 9.81
CA LEU A 33 -13.55 7.92 9.00
C LEU A 33 -13.61 9.44 9.19
N PRO A 34 -13.24 10.27 8.20
CA PRO A 34 -13.41 11.71 8.32
C PRO A 34 -14.90 12.05 8.39
N TYR A 35 -15.28 12.92 9.33
CA TYR A 35 -16.68 13.33 9.50
C TYR A 35 -16.89 14.83 9.48
N GLU A 36 -15.84 15.62 9.74
CA GLU A 36 -15.93 17.08 9.75
C GLU A 36 -14.59 17.70 9.34
N ARG A 37 -14.65 18.80 8.58
CA ARG A 37 -13.48 19.59 8.20
C ARG A 37 -13.71 21.07 8.48
N VAL A 38 -12.80 21.69 9.23
CA VAL A 38 -12.87 23.11 9.61
C VAL A 38 -11.80 23.89 8.84
N ILE A 39 -12.21 24.76 7.92
CA ILE A 39 -11.32 25.44 6.95
C ILE A 39 -10.74 26.72 7.55
N LYS A 40 -9.42 26.79 7.69
CA LYS A 40 -8.69 27.91 8.32
C LYS A 40 -8.27 29.02 7.38
N ILE A 41 -8.18 28.75 6.07
CA ILE A 41 -7.75 29.74 5.05
C ILE A 41 -8.77 30.90 4.92
N SER A 42 -10.00 30.68 5.36
CA SER A 42 -11.02 31.73 5.42
C SER A 42 -10.67 32.81 6.45
N GLN A 43 -10.58 34.07 6.02
CA GLN A 43 -10.48 35.25 6.90
C GLN A 43 -11.73 35.47 7.76
N TYR A 44 -12.83 34.76 7.47
CA TYR A 44 -14.07 34.86 8.24
C TYR A 44 -14.04 33.98 9.49
N LEU A 45 -14.42 34.59 10.61
CA LEU A 45 -14.69 33.92 11.88
C LEU A 45 -16.21 33.97 12.17
N PRO A 46 -16.84 32.85 12.56
CA PRO A 46 -16.23 31.52 12.75
C PRO A 46 -15.82 30.88 11.42
N HIS A 47 -14.76 30.06 11.47
CA HIS A 47 -14.26 29.34 10.30
C HIS A 47 -15.34 28.42 9.68
N PRO A 48 -15.45 28.36 8.34
CA PRO A 48 -16.38 27.44 7.67
C PRO A 48 -16.14 25.99 8.07
N THR A 49 -17.23 25.25 8.27
CA THR A 49 -17.20 23.83 8.65
C THR A 49 -17.95 23.01 7.62
N GLU A 50 -17.29 21.99 7.07
CA GLU A 50 -17.85 21.02 6.13
C GLU A 50 -18.17 19.72 6.88
N THR A 51 -19.42 19.25 6.78
CA THR A 51 -19.81 17.93 7.28
C THR A 51 -19.55 16.88 6.21
N LEU A 52 -18.65 15.95 6.49
CA LEU A 52 -18.23 14.89 5.56
C LEU A 52 -18.99 13.58 5.78
N PHE A 53 -19.38 13.31 7.03
CA PHE A 53 -20.15 12.13 7.40
C PHE A 53 -21.16 12.46 8.50
N ARG A 54 -22.39 11.95 8.37
CA ARG A 54 -23.47 12.16 9.33
C ARG A 54 -23.85 10.84 9.99
N ILE A 55 -23.93 10.88 11.32
CA ILE A 55 -24.43 9.79 12.16
C ILE A 55 -25.23 10.39 13.31
N GLU A 56 -26.19 9.65 13.83
CA GLU A 56 -27.02 10.12 14.93
C GLU A 56 -26.18 10.27 16.21
N ASP A 57 -26.29 11.43 16.87
CA ASP A 57 -25.48 11.78 18.05
C ASP A 57 -25.55 10.75 19.18
N TRP A 58 -26.70 10.07 19.33
CA TRP A 58 -26.88 9.07 20.37
C TRP A 58 -25.99 7.85 20.15
N VAL A 59 -25.71 7.47 18.89
CA VAL A 59 -24.79 6.37 18.55
C VAL A 59 -23.38 6.74 19.02
N VAL A 60 -22.93 7.95 18.69
CA VAL A 60 -21.59 8.45 19.09
C VAL A 60 -21.48 8.52 20.61
N LYS A 61 -22.51 9.05 21.30
CA LYS A 61 -22.55 9.11 22.77
C LYS A 61 -22.48 7.72 23.40
N LEU A 62 -23.19 6.74 22.84
CA LEU A 62 -23.15 5.36 23.30
C LEU A 62 -21.76 4.73 23.12
N LEU A 63 -21.16 4.87 21.93
CA LEU A 63 -19.83 4.32 21.66
C LEU A 63 -18.76 4.93 22.57
N ARG A 64 -18.82 6.24 22.85
CA ARG A 64 -17.93 6.90 23.84
C ARG A 64 -18.15 6.36 25.25
N ARG A 65 -19.40 6.14 25.67
CA ARG A 65 -19.73 5.57 26.98
C ARG A 65 -19.11 4.19 27.19
N TYR A 66 -19.00 3.39 26.13
CA TYR A 66 -18.39 2.06 26.16
C TYR A 66 -16.88 2.04 25.89
N ASP A 67 -16.26 3.22 25.69
CA ASP A 67 -14.86 3.37 25.32
C ASP A 67 -14.50 2.62 24.02
N LEU A 68 -15.43 2.66 23.05
CA LEU A 68 -15.23 2.05 21.73
C LEU A 68 -14.65 3.04 20.70
N ILE A 69 -14.88 4.33 20.93
CA ILE A 69 -14.27 5.43 20.20
C ILE A 69 -13.74 6.46 21.20
N PRO A 70 -12.68 7.22 20.86
CA PRO A 70 -12.18 8.29 21.71
C PRO A 70 -13.24 9.33 22.08
N SER A 71 -13.13 9.84 23.31
CA SER A 71 -13.93 10.95 23.81
C SER A 71 -13.27 12.31 23.57
N GLY A 72 -11.93 12.36 23.50
CA GLY A 72 -11.14 13.58 23.32
C GLY A 72 -10.97 14.01 21.87
N ILE A 73 -11.15 15.31 21.61
CA ILE A 73 -10.99 15.91 20.27
C ILE A 73 -9.54 15.83 19.77
N SER A 74 -8.55 15.94 20.67
CA SER A 74 -7.12 15.86 20.33
C SER A 74 -6.72 14.52 19.73
N GLU A 75 -7.40 13.44 20.14
CA GLU A 75 -7.13 12.09 19.63
C GLU A 75 -7.79 11.86 18.27
N THR A 76 -8.80 12.64 17.93
CA THR A 76 -9.62 12.46 16.71
C THR A 76 -9.39 13.55 15.67
N THR A 77 -8.43 14.46 15.87
CA THR A 77 -8.25 15.62 15.00
C THR A 77 -6.83 15.69 14.45
N SER A 78 -6.72 15.79 13.13
CA SER A 78 -5.50 16.23 12.47
C SER A 78 -5.52 17.74 12.35
N TYR A 79 -4.56 18.41 13.00
CA TYR A 79 -4.47 19.87 13.03
C TYR A 79 -3.56 20.36 11.91
N GLY A 80 -4.17 20.77 10.79
CA GLY A 80 -3.47 21.29 9.64
C GLY A 80 -3.46 22.81 9.55
N GLU A 81 -2.54 23.34 8.75
CA GLU A 81 -2.47 24.77 8.41
C GLU A 81 -3.70 25.21 7.59
N VAL A 82 -4.12 24.37 6.64
CA VAL A 82 -5.25 24.64 5.73
C VAL A 82 -6.59 24.34 6.40
N ALA A 83 -6.69 23.19 7.09
CA ALA A 83 -7.89 22.79 7.78
C ALA A 83 -7.59 21.86 8.96
N ASN A 84 -8.48 21.86 9.96
CA ASN A 84 -8.55 20.75 10.90
C ASN A 84 -9.50 19.69 10.32
N VAL A 85 -9.09 18.42 10.34
CA VAL A 85 -9.95 17.31 9.93
C VAL A 85 -10.22 16.41 11.12
N ARG A 86 -11.49 16.13 11.39
CA ARG A 86 -11.93 15.29 12.50
C ARG A 86 -12.38 13.92 12.00
N TYR A 87 -12.00 12.89 12.75
CA TYR A 87 -12.19 11.49 12.40
C TYR A 87 -12.92 10.72 13.48
N TYR A 88 -13.79 9.81 13.08
CA TYR A 88 -14.18 8.71 13.95
C TYR A 88 -13.16 7.58 13.78
N LYS A 89 -12.66 7.06 14.90
CA LYS A 89 -11.75 5.91 14.92
C LYS A 89 -12.05 5.03 16.12
N LEU A 90 -11.76 3.74 15.99
CA LEU A 90 -11.95 2.78 17.08
C LEU A 90 -10.78 2.84 18.06
N THR A 91 -11.06 2.66 19.35
CA THR A 91 -10.05 2.32 20.36
C THR A 91 -9.60 0.86 20.15
N GLU A 92 -8.60 0.40 20.89
CA GLU A 92 -8.20 -1.03 20.86
C GLU A 92 -9.39 -1.97 21.18
N LYS A 93 -10.16 -1.63 22.21
CA LYS A 93 -11.40 -2.33 22.57
C LYS A 93 -12.44 -2.27 21.46
N GLY A 94 -12.56 -1.11 20.79
CA GLY A 94 -13.38 -0.92 19.61
C GLY A 94 -12.97 -1.81 18.44
N LEU A 95 -11.66 -1.94 18.16
CA LEU A 95 -11.11 -2.78 17.11
C LEU A 95 -11.40 -4.27 17.36
N GLN A 96 -11.23 -4.75 18.59
CA GLN A 96 -11.55 -6.14 18.94
C GLN A 96 -13.03 -6.47 18.72
N LEU A 97 -13.93 -5.54 19.07
CA LEU A 97 -15.36 -5.71 18.84
C LEU A 97 -15.70 -5.57 17.33
N GLY A 98 -15.07 -4.62 16.65
CA GLY A 98 -15.21 -4.40 15.21
C GLY A 98 -14.82 -5.61 14.38
N SER A 99 -13.71 -6.27 14.72
CA SER A 99 -13.28 -7.52 14.07
C SER A 99 -14.31 -8.64 14.25
N GLN A 100 -14.84 -8.84 15.47
CA GLN A 100 -15.91 -9.83 15.68
C GLN A 100 -17.18 -9.52 14.87
N ILE A 101 -17.58 -8.25 14.79
CA ILE A 101 -18.74 -7.82 13.98
C ILE A 101 -18.47 -8.07 12.50
N PHE A 102 -17.29 -7.71 12.03
CA PHE A 102 -16.88 -7.86 10.64
C PHE A 102 -16.80 -9.34 10.24
N GLN A 103 -16.15 -10.18 11.04
CA GLN A 103 -16.04 -11.62 10.79
C GLN A 103 -17.41 -12.31 10.72
N LYS A 104 -18.33 -11.96 11.62
CA LYS A 104 -19.71 -12.46 11.55
C LYS A 104 -20.39 -12.04 10.26
N TYR A 105 -20.27 -10.77 9.87
CA TYR A 105 -20.85 -10.29 8.63
C TYR A 105 -20.21 -10.93 7.39
N LEU A 106 -18.89 -11.15 7.43
CA LEU A 106 -18.13 -11.79 6.36
C LEU A 106 -18.63 -13.22 6.11
N GLN A 107 -18.91 -13.99 7.16
CA GLN A 107 -19.53 -15.31 7.06
C GLN A 107 -20.89 -15.25 6.34
N ASP A 108 -21.69 -14.21 6.58
CA ASP A 108 -23.00 -14.03 5.93
C ASP A 108 -22.91 -13.67 4.43
N VAL A 109 -21.72 -13.27 3.95
CA VAL A 109 -21.52 -12.82 2.56
C VAL A 109 -20.45 -13.61 1.81
N ILE A 110 -19.89 -14.66 2.40
CA ILE A 110 -18.72 -15.37 1.88
C ILE A 110 -18.95 -16.00 0.51
N ASP A 111 -20.11 -16.63 0.29
CA ASP A 111 -20.42 -17.26 -1.01
C ASP A 111 -20.46 -16.21 -2.14
N ARG A 112 -21.05 -15.05 -1.87
CA ARG A 112 -21.08 -13.92 -2.81
C ARG A 112 -19.70 -13.32 -3.05
N LEU A 113 -18.83 -13.34 -2.03
CA LEU A 113 -17.44 -12.93 -2.19
C LEU A 113 -16.71 -13.90 -3.13
N VAL A 114 -16.88 -15.21 -2.98
CA VAL A 114 -16.29 -16.21 -3.88
C VAL A 114 -16.76 -15.99 -5.33
N ASP A 115 -18.05 -15.73 -5.54
CA ASP A 115 -18.61 -15.41 -6.87
C ASP A 115 -18.00 -14.12 -7.48
N VAL A 116 -17.70 -13.12 -6.64
CA VAL A 116 -16.97 -11.91 -7.06
C VAL A 116 -15.56 -12.27 -7.50
N LEU A 117 -14.81 -12.99 -6.65
CA LEU A 117 -13.42 -13.35 -6.94
C LEU A 117 -13.29 -14.26 -8.17
N GLY A 118 -14.26 -15.14 -8.42
CA GLY A 118 -14.30 -15.99 -9.62
C GLY A 118 -14.34 -15.25 -10.96
N ARG A 119 -14.59 -13.94 -10.96
CA ARG A 119 -14.63 -13.09 -12.17
C ARG A 119 -13.30 -12.40 -12.49
N TYR A 120 -12.28 -12.57 -11.64
CA TYR A 120 -10.97 -11.96 -11.79
C TYR A 120 -9.87 -13.03 -11.91
N PRO A 121 -8.81 -12.78 -12.70
CA PRO A 121 -7.62 -13.64 -12.75
C PRO A 121 -6.98 -13.80 -11.37
N GLN A 122 -6.39 -14.97 -11.10
CA GLN A 122 -5.78 -15.24 -9.80
C GLN A 122 -4.54 -14.38 -9.57
N GLU A 123 -3.77 -14.09 -10.62
CA GLU A 123 -2.58 -13.24 -10.63
C GLU A 123 -2.93 -11.82 -10.20
N LEU A 124 -4.03 -11.26 -10.71
CA LEU A 124 -4.54 -9.96 -10.29
C LEU A 124 -4.92 -9.98 -8.80
N ILE A 125 -5.66 -11.00 -8.35
CA ILE A 125 -6.05 -11.12 -6.94
C ILE A 125 -4.79 -11.22 -6.05
N ARG A 126 -3.78 -11.98 -6.49
CA ARG A 126 -2.51 -12.14 -5.81
C ARG A 126 -1.78 -10.81 -5.66
N ILE A 127 -1.68 -10.03 -6.73
CA ILE A 127 -1.06 -8.70 -6.72
C ILE A 127 -1.81 -7.77 -5.76
N ILE A 128 -3.14 -7.74 -5.80
CA ILE A 128 -3.94 -6.91 -4.90
C ILE A 128 -3.70 -7.32 -3.44
N ALA A 129 -3.72 -8.62 -3.13
CA ALA A 129 -3.45 -9.11 -1.78
C ALA A 129 -2.04 -8.71 -1.30
N LEU A 130 -1.01 -9.00 -2.09
CA LEU A 130 0.38 -8.74 -1.76
C LEU A 130 0.68 -7.24 -1.59
N SER A 131 -0.04 -6.36 -2.29
CA SER A 131 0.08 -4.90 -2.11
C SER A 131 -0.20 -4.43 -0.67
N ALA A 132 -0.97 -5.21 0.10
CA ALA A 132 -1.33 -4.92 1.48
C ALA A 132 -0.56 -5.77 2.51
N ILE A 133 0.46 -6.52 2.09
CA ILE A 133 1.34 -7.27 2.99
C ILE A 133 2.50 -6.39 3.44
N SER A 134 2.83 -6.48 4.72
CA SER A 134 4.00 -5.84 5.31
C SER A 134 5.27 -6.57 4.85
N PRO A 135 6.21 -5.88 4.18
CA PRO A 135 7.43 -6.52 3.70
C PRO A 135 8.39 -6.92 4.83
N ARG A 136 8.13 -6.43 6.06
CA ARG A 136 8.97 -6.67 7.24
C ARG A 136 8.66 -8.00 7.93
N ASP A 137 7.38 -8.27 8.16
CA ASP A 137 6.90 -9.38 8.99
C ASP A 137 5.87 -10.27 8.29
N GLY A 138 5.51 -9.97 7.04
CA GLY A 138 4.52 -10.72 6.27
C GLY A 138 3.08 -10.54 6.77
N GLY A 139 2.84 -9.65 7.74
CA GLY A 139 1.51 -9.39 8.26
C GLY A 139 0.63 -8.66 7.26
N ALA A 140 -0.65 -9.04 7.16
CA ALA A 140 -1.63 -8.30 6.39
C ALA A 140 -1.97 -6.97 7.08
N THR A 141 -2.02 -5.92 6.27
CA THR A 141 -2.44 -4.58 6.69
C THR A 141 -3.77 -4.23 6.03
N TRP A 142 -4.32 -3.05 6.33
CA TRP A 142 -5.51 -2.57 5.63
C TRP A 142 -5.16 -2.36 4.17
N LEU A 143 -5.91 -3.01 3.28
CA LEU A 143 -5.81 -2.76 1.85
C LEU A 143 -6.33 -1.35 1.57
N ALA A 144 -5.50 -0.52 0.95
CA ALA A 144 -5.83 0.84 0.58
C ALA A 144 -5.50 1.07 -0.90
N ILE A 145 -6.49 1.44 -1.70
CA ILE A 145 -6.33 1.72 -3.13
C ILE A 145 -6.91 3.10 -3.42
N LYS A 146 -6.05 4.05 -3.81
CA LYS A 146 -6.45 5.40 -4.21
C LYS A 146 -7.29 5.35 -5.48
N VAL A 147 -8.31 6.19 -5.58
CA VAL A 147 -9.15 6.26 -6.80
C VAL A 147 -8.35 6.80 -7.99
N ASN A 148 -7.39 7.69 -7.72
CA ASN A 148 -6.49 8.21 -8.74
C ASN A 148 -5.14 7.51 -8.61
N GLY A 149 -4.79 6.71 -9.62
CA GLY A 149 -3.44 6.19 -9.79
C GLY A 149 -2.44 7.31 -10.05
N LEU A 150 -1.16 6.97 -9.92
CA LEU A 150 -0.05 7.90 -10.10
C LEU A 150 0.76 7.53 -11.35
N ASP A 151 1.56 8.47 -11.84
CA ASP A 151 2.52 8.18 -12.91
C ASP A 151 3.58 7.18 -12.42
N LEU A 152 4.10 6.38 -13.36
CA LEU A 152 4.99 5.27 -13.05
C LEU A 152 6.26 5.72 -12.30
N ASP A 153 6.86 6.83 -12.72
CA ASP A 153 8.09 7.35 -12.13
C ASP A 153 7.87 7.79 -10.68
N THR A 154 6.77 8.50 -10.42
CA THR A 154 6.38 8.92 -9.06
C THR A 154 6.08 7.72 -8.17
N VAL A 155 5.35 6.73 -8.68
CA VAL A 155 5.06 5.48 -7.93
C VAL A 155 6.33 4.75 -7.59
N PHE A 156 7.18 4.51 -8.58
CA PHE A 156 8.41 3.75 -8.42
C PHE A 156 9.33 4.43 -7.40
N SER A 157 9.53 5.75 -7.51
CA SER A 157 10.34 6.54 -6.58
C SER A 157 9.77 6.52 -5.15
N ARG A 158 8.45 6.73 -5.02
CA ARG A 158 7.78 6.71 -3.71
C ARG A 158 7.89 5.34 -3.06
N ILE A 159 7.47 4.28 -3.75
CA ILE A 159 7.44 2.94 -3.19
C ILE A 159 8.86 2.48 -2.86
N SER A 160 9.85 2.72 -3.72
CA SER A 160 11.25 2.37 -3.41
C SER A 160 11.69 3.00 -2.08
N SER A 161 11.38 4.28 -1.88
CA SER A 161 11.70 5.00 -0.64
C SER A 161 10.94 4.47 0.58
N GLU A 162 9.64 4.21 0.42
CA GLU A 162 8.80 3.64 1.48
C GLU A 162 9.27 2.23 1.86
N PHE A 163 9.66 1.42 0.88
CA PHE A 163 10.12 0.05 1.09
C PHE A 163 11.40 -0.01 1.90
N GLU A 164 12.38 0.87 1.59
CA GLU A 164 13.60 1.01 2.39
C GLU A 164 13.31 1.33 3.86
N MET A 165 12.31 2.17 4.11
CA MET A 165 11.88 2.55 5.45
C MET A 165 11.09 1.42 6.15
N LEU A 166 10.19 0.73 5.44
CA LEU A 166 9.34 -0.33 5.99
C LEU A 166 10.13 -1.59 6.36
N MET A 167 11.23 -1.86 5.65
CA MET A 167 12.12 -3.00 5.91
C MET A 167 12.97 -2.85 7.19
N MET A 168 12.86 -1.71 7.88
CA MET A 168 13.54 -1.44 9.14
C MET A 168 12.55 -1.01 10.22
N SER A 169 12.75 -1.48 11.45
CA SER A 169 11.99 -0.96 12.58
C SER A 169 12.45 0.45 12.96
N HIS A 170 11.54 1.25 13.51
CA HIS A 170 11.87 2.56 14.07
C HIS A 170 12.99 2.45 15.13
N GLU A 171 12.95 1.41 15.95
CA GLU A 171 13.99 1.14 16.96
C GLU A 171 15.36 0.86 16.35
N GLU A 172 15.40 0.08 15.26
CA GLU A 172 16.65 -0.19 14.53
C GLU A 172 17.23 1.07 13.89
N LEU A 173 16.39 1.94 13.34
CA LEU A 173 16.80 3.23 12.76
C LEU A 173 17.31 4.17 13.85
N ILE A 174 16.59 4.31 14.96
CA ILE A 174 17.01 5.14 16.11
C ILE A 174 18.34 4.63 16.67
N LYS A 175 18.46 3.31 16.86
CA LYS A 175 19.70 2.70 17.37
C LYS A 175 20.86 2.89 16.40
N ALA A 176 20.62 2.75 15.09
CA ALA A 176 21.63 3.01 14.07
C ALA A 176 22.08 4.47 14.07
N TYR A 177 21.13 5.42 14.16
CA TYR A 177 21.41 6.84 14.25
C TYR A 177 22.27 7.17 15.48
N MET A 178 21.85 6.72 16.67
CA MET A 178 22.58 6.97 17.91
C MET A 178 23.99 6.39 17.86
N ASN A 179 24.14 5.17 17.35
CA ASN A 179 25.45 4.53 17.20
C ASN A 179 26.32 5.25 16.18
N SER A 180 25.75 5.66 15.04
CA SER A 180 26.48 6.39 13.99
C SER A 180 27.00 7.72 14.50
N LYS A 181 26.13 8.50 15.16
CA LYS A 181 26.50 9.78 15.75
C LYS A 181 27.57 9.64 16.82
N ARG A 182 27.51 8.59 17.65
CA ARG A 182 28.48 8.34 18.71
C ARG A 182 29.84 7.87 18.19
N ALA A 183 29.86 6.99 17.20
CA ALA A 183 31.09 6.37 16.71
C ALA A 183 31.79 7.19 15.63
N TYR A 184 31.03 7.89 14.76
CA TYR A 184 31.56 8.53 13.55
C TYR A 184 31.19 10.01 13.43
N GLY A 185 30.25 10.53 14.24
CA GLY A 185 29.73 11.90 14.12
C GLY A 185 28.79 12.13 12.92
N ASP A 186 28.63 11.14 12.05
CA ASP A 186 27.83 11.19 10.83
C ASP A 186 26.73 10.11 10.80
N LEU A 187 26.09 9.92 9.65
CA LEU A 187 25.01 8.96 9.42
C LEU A 187 25.46 7.70 8.68
N ARG A 188 26.76 7.43 8.56
CA ARG A 188 27.28 6.33 7.73
C ARG A 188 26.68 4.97 8.09
N LEU A 189 26.52 4.64 9.38
CA LEU A 189 25.91 3.37 9.79
C LEU A 189 24.41 3.27 9.45
N VAL A 190 23.72 4.41 9.36
CA VAL A 190 22.32 4.45 8.92
C VAL A 190 22.25 4.10 7.45
N PHE A 191 23.09 4.73 6.62
CA PHE A 191 23.17 4.44 5.19
C PHE A 191 23.61 3.00 4.90
N ASP A 192 24.57 2.46 5.65
CA ASP A 192 24.98 1.05 5.52
C ASP A 192 23.83 0.08 5.81
N ARG A 193 22.98 0.40 6.80
CA ARG A 193 21.80 -0.42 7.11
C ARG A 193 20.71 -0.30 6.06
N LEU A 194 20.44 0.90 5.56
CA LEU A 194 19.49 1.11 4.46
C LEU A 194 19.94 0.34 3.22
N ARG A 195 21.23 0.37 2.88
CA ARG A 195 21.80 -0.42 1.77
C ARG A 195 21.58 -1.93 1.96
N LYS A 196 21.80 -2.44 3.17
CA LYS A 196 21.52 -3.86 3.49
C LYS A 196 20.02 -4.18 3.45
N ALA A 197 19.15 -3.24 3.84
CA ALA A 197 17.71 -3.39 3.75
C ALA A 197 17.26 -3.47 2.28
N ARG A 198 17.81 -2.62 1.42
CA ARG A 198 17.56 -2.62 -0.03
C ARG A 198 17.90 -3.95 -0.68
N VAL A 199 19.00 -4.61 -0.29
CA VAL A 199 19.36 -5.95 -0.80
C VAL A 199 18.32 -7.02 -0.45
N ARG A 200 17.64 -6.91 0.69
CA ARG A 200 16.56 -7.83 1.08
C ARG A 200 15.31 -7.65 0.22
N MET A 201 15.13 -6.52 -0.43
CA MET A 201 14.02 -6.28 -1.37
C MET A 201 13.98 -7.32 -2.48
N TYR A 202 15.14 -7.79 -2.96
CA TYR A 202 15.22 -8.78 -4.02
C TYR A 202 15.02 -10.23 -3.55
N GLU A 203 14.64 -10.46 -2.29
CA GLU A 203 14.13 -11.78 -1.90
C GLU A 203 12.79 -12.01 -2.62
N PRO A 204 12.58 -13.15 -3.30
CA PRO A 204 11.44 -13.33 -4.20
C PRO A 204 10.07 -12.90 -3.62
N GLN A 205 9.76 -13.33 -2.40
CA GLN A 205 8.50 -12.99 -1.72
C GLN A 205 8.37 -11.49 -1.40
N VAL A 206 9.47 -10.87 -1.00
CA VAL A 206 9.52 -9.44 -0.68
C VAL A 206 9.41 -8.61 -1.96
N TYR A 207 10.07 -9.08 -3.02
CA TYR A 207 10.04 -8.44 -4.32
C TYR A 207 8.65 -8.51 -4.96
N ASP A 208 7.94 -9.61 -4.79
CA ASP A 208 6.55 -9.73 -5.24
C ASP A 208 5.64 -8.69 -4.54
N VAL A 209 5.86 -8.41 -3.24
CA VAL A 209 5.17 -7.31 -2.52
C VAL A 209 5.53 -5.95 -3.11
N PHE A 210 6.80 -5.72 -3.45
CA PHE A 210 7.24 -4.48 -4.09
C PHE A 210 6.57 -4.26 -5.46
N ILE A 211 6.64 -5.26 -6.35
CA ILE A 211 5.96 -5.25 -7.66
C ILE A 211 4.48 -4.95 -7.48
N SER A 212 3.84 -5.66 -6.54
CA SER A 212 2.41 -5.56 -6.29
C SER A 212 1.97 -4.16 -5.88
N LYS A 213 2.73 -3.52 -4.97
CA LYS A 213 2.48 -2.12 -4.61
C LYS A 213 2.62 -1.19 -5.80
N VAL A 214 3.65 -1.38 -6.65
CA VAL A 214 3.85 -0.53 -7.83
C VAL A 214 2.68 -0.67 -8.80
N LEU A 215 2.30 -1.90 -9.16
CA LEU A 215 1.22 -2.13 -10.14
C LEU A 215 -0.16 -1.69 -9.63
N VAL A 216 -0.41 -1.78 -8.31
CA VAL A 216 -1.67 -1.33 -7.70
C VAL A 216 -1.74 0.18 -7.56
N GLU A 217 -0.62 0.91 -7.50
CA GLU A 217 -0.62 2.38 -7.37
C GLU A 217 -0.41 3.12 -8.70
N TYR A 218 0.20 2.46 -9.67
CA TYR A 218 0.41 2.97 -11.02
C TYR A 218 -0.91 3.14 -11.75
N ASN A 219 -1.11 4.27 -12.43
CA ASN A 219 -2.28 4.53 -13.26
C ASN A 219 -2.27 3.71 -14.56
N GLY A 220 -2.45 2.40 -14.43
CA GLY A 220 -2.53 1.43 -15.51
C GLY A 220 -3.75 0.50 -15.40
N LYS A 221 -3.81 -0.52 -16.24
CA LYS A 221 -4.94 -1.47 -16.31
C LYS A 221 -5.09 -2.30 -15.04
N VAL A 222 -3.98 -2.64 -14.37
CA VAL A 222 -4.02 -3.42 -13.12
C VAL A 222 -4.72 -2.61 -12.02
N HIS A 223 -4.37 -1.33 -11.90
CA HIS A 223 -5.03 -0.41 -10.96
C HIS A 223 -6.52 -0.24 -11.24
N GLU A 224 -6.90 -0.04 -12.51
CA GLU A 224 -8.32 0.05 -12.91
C GLU A 224 -9.10 -1.20 -12.50
N LYS A 225 -8.53 -2.40 -12.73
CA LYS A 225 -9.18 -3.66 -12.34
C LYS A 225 -9.20 -3.87 -10.83
N ALA A 226 -8.19 -3.40 -10.10
CA ALA A 226 -8.18 -3.39 -8.65
C ALA A 226 -9.28 -2.48 -8.08
N LEU A 227 -9.49 -1.29 -8.66
CA LEU A 227 -10.59 -0.40 -8.28
C LEU A 227 -11.96 -1.05 -8.53
N ASN A 228 -12.15 -1.71 -9.67
CA ASN A 228 -13.38 -2.45 -9.95
C ASN A 228 -13.65 -3.52 -8.88
N LEU A 229 -12.62 -4.28 -8.47
CA LEU A 229 -12.76 -5.25 -7.38
C LEU A 229 -13.14 -4.56 -6.06
N MET A 230 -12.49 -3.45 -5.71
CA MET A 230 -12.81 -2.70 -4.48
C MET A 230 -14.24 -2.13 -4.48
N GLU A 231 -14.76 -1.76 -5.65
CA GLU A 231 -16.15 -1.36 -5.82
C GLU A 231 -17.13 -2.51 -5.54
N GLU A 232 -16.87 -3.69 -6.09
CA GLU A 232 -17.67 -4.88 -5.81
C GLU A 232 -17.60 -5.30 -4.34
N LEU A 233 -16.42 -5.25 -3.73
CA LEU A 233 -16.24 -5.45 -2.29
C LEU A 233 -17.00 -4.40 -1.48
N SER A 234 -17.08 -3.16 -1.96
CA SER A 234 -17.85 -2.10 -1.31
C SER A 234 -19.36 -2.34 -1.41
N ILE A 235 -19.85 -2.90 -2.52
CA ILE A 235 -21.25 -3.32 -2.68
C ILE A 235 -21.58 -4.44 -1.70
N LEU A 236 -20.66 -5.38 -1.48
CA LEU A 236 -20.80 -6.43 -0.46
C LEU A 236 -20.66 -5.89 0.99
N GLY A 237 -20.28 -4.63 1.17
CA GLY A 237 -20.04 -4.05 2.50
C GLY A 237 -18.76 -4.54 3.18
N LEU A 238 -17.79 -5.02 2.38
CA LEU A 238 -16.48 -5.52 2.82
C LEU A 238 -15.37 -4.47 2.64
N ALA A 239 -15.58 -3.51 1.74
CA ALA A 239 -14.74 -2.34 1.56
C ALA A 239 -15.56 -1.05 1.66
N ARG A 240 -14.88 0.10 1.72
CA ARG A 240 -15.54 1.40 1.66
C ARG A 240 -14.62 2.49 1.11
N LYS A 241 -15.18 3.35 0.26
CA LYS A 241 -14.53 4.58 -0.19
C LYS A 241 -14.55 5.66 0.88
N VAL A 242 -13.41 6.30 1.12
CA VAL A 242 -13.24 7.42 2.06
C VAL A 242 -12.39 8.52 1.46
N GLN A 243 -12.67 9.75 1.87
CA GLN A 243 -11.86 10.92 1.54
C GLN A 243 -10.58 10.90 2.37
N VAL A 244 -9.46 11.25 1.74
CA VAL A 244 -8.14 11.31 2.38
C VAL A 244 -7.68 12.76 2.41
N TYR A 245 -7.03 13.13 3.50
CA TYR A 245 -6.50 14.47 3.69
C TYR A 245 -5.02 14.43 4.07
N THR A 246 -4.28 15.42 3.59
CA THR A 246 -2.87 15.62 3.97
C THR A 246 -2.76 16.04 5.44
N SER A 247 -1.54 15.99 5.99
CA SER A 247 -1.25 16.54 7.32
C SER A 247 -1.55 18.04 7.44
N LYS A 248 -1.65 18.76 6.31
CA LYS A 248 -2.04 20.17 6.26
C LYS A 248 -3.56 20.38 6.25
N GLY A 249 -4.37 19.33 6.06
CA GLY A 249 -5.84 19.42 5.95
C GLY A 249 -6.36 19.67 4.53
N GLU A 250 -5.51 19.46 3.51
CA GLU A 250 -5.90 19.52 2.10
C GLU A 250 -6.47 18.18 1.65
N TYR A 251 -7.51 18.21 0.83
CA TYR A 251 -8.05 16.99 0.24
C TYR A 251 -7.04 16.39 -0.74
N SER A 252 -6.63 15.13 -0.52
CA SER A 252 -5.64 14.44 -1.34
C SER A 252 -6.25 13.43 -2.31
N GLY A 253 -7.57 13.27 -2.30
CA GLY A 253 -8.29 12.30 -3.13
C GLY A 253 -9.12 11.31 -2.30
N ASP A 254 -9.81 10.42 -3.00
CA ASP A 254 -10.55 9.31 -2.41
C ASP A 254 -9.70 8.04 -2.44
N GLU A 255 -9.95 7.14 -1.50
CA GLU A 255 -9.40 5.78 -1.53
C GLU A 255 -10.41 4.75 -1.01
N TYR A 256 -10.36 3.55 -1.56
CA TYR A 256 -11.05 2.40 -1.01
C TYR A 256 -10.21 1.75 0.08
N ARG A 257 -10.85 1.38 1.19
CA ARG A 257 -10.23 0.63 2.29
C ARG A 257 -10.95 -0.69 2.53
N ALA A 258 -10.20 -1.74 2.78
CA ALA A 258 -10.70 -3.03 3.28
C ALA A 258 -9.82 -3.54 4.43
N PRO A 259 -10.40 -4.26 5.41
CA PRO A 259 -9.66 -4.74 6.58
C PRO A 259 -8.76 -5.94 6.24
N PRO A 260 -7.78 -6.28 7.11
CA PRO A 260 -6.81 -7.34 6.86
C PRO A 260 -7.43 -8.73 6.61
N GLU A 261 -8.60 -9.02 7.18
CA GLU A 261 -9.31 -10.28 6.92
C GLU A 261 -9.62 -10.47 5.42
N ILE A 262 -9.89 -9.39 4.69
CA ILE A 262 -10.08 -9.47 3.24
C ILE A 262 -8.76 -9.81 2.56
N VAL A 263 -7.65 -9.20 2.98
CA VAL A 263 -6.32 -9.49 2.41
C VAL A 263 -5.96 -10.96 2.59
N TYR A 264 -6.20 -11.54 3.76
CA TYR A 264 -5.97 -12.96 4.00
C TYR A 264 -6.80 -13.86 3.08
N ILE A 265 -8.07 -13.53 2.86
CA ILE A 265 -8.93 -14.28 1.92
C ILE A 265 -8.40 -14.17 0.49
N LEU A 266 -8.04 -12.96 0.05
CA LEU A 266 -7.49 -12.77 -1.30
C LEU A 266 -6.17 -13.53 -1.47
N GLU A 267 -5.31 -13.52 -0.45
CA GLU A 267 -4.03 -14.24 -0.43
C GLU A 267 -4.25 -15.76 -0.53
N GLU A 268 -5.15 -16.31 0.27
CA GLU A 268 -5.48 -17.74 0.28
C GLU A 268 -6.14 -18.18 -1.04
N TYR A 269 -7.09 -17.38 -1.55
CA TYR A 269 -7.78 -17.65 -2.82
C TYR A 269 -6.82 -17.70 -4.01
N SER A 270 -5.75 -16.90 -3.97
CA SER A 270 -4.77 -16.75 -5.05
C SER A 270 -3.44 -17.44 -4.79
N ALA A 271 -3.36 -18.34 -3.80
CA ALA A 271 -2.11 -18.95 -3.36
C ALA A 271 -1.35 -19.73 -4.45
N ASN A 272 -2.04 -20.18 -5.50
CA ASN A 272 -1.45 -20.93 -6.61
C ASN A 272 -0.94 -20.05 -7.77
N ALA A 273 -1.17 -18.73 -7.74
CA ALA A 273 -0.71 -17.82 -8.78
C ALA A 273 0.82 -17.69 -8.75
N ASP A 274 1.48 -17.98 -9.87
CA ASP A 274 2.93 -17.85 -10.00
C ASP A 274 3.30 -16.49 -10.60
N LEU A 275 4.09 -15.71 -9.87
CA LEU A 275 4.56 -14.39 -10.29
C LEU A 275 5.97 -14.41 -10.90
N ASN A 276 6.55 -15.59 -11.13
CA ASN A 276 7.94 -15.69 -11.58
C ASN A 276 8.23 -15.03 -12.93
N GLU A 277 7.30 -15.11 -13.89
CA GLU A 277 7.46 -14.43 -15.19
C GLU A 277 7.37 -12.91 -15.03
N ILE A 278 6.36 -12.44 -14.29
CA ILE A 278 6.16 -11.03 -13.94
C ILE A 278 7.41 -10.48 -13.26
N ARG A 279 8.01 -11.23 -12.34
CA ARG A 279 9.22 -10.88 -11.60
C ARG A 279 10.40 -10.56 -12.52
N LYS A 280 10.65 -11.41 -13.51
CA LYS A 280 11.77 -11.24 -14.45
C LYS A 280 11.56 -10.01 -15.33
N MET A 281 10.36 -9.85 -15.87
CA MET A 281 10.02 -8.70 -16.70
C MET A 281 10.07 -7.39 -15.91
N PHE A 282 9.54 -7.40 -14.69
CA PHE A 282 9.51 -6.21 -13.84
C PHE A 282 10.92 -5.80 -13.43
N LEU A 283 11.82 -6.75 -13.14
CA LEU A 283 13.22 -6.43 -12.86
C LEU A 283 13.88 -5.69 -14.04
N ALA A 284 13.61 -6.10 -15.28
CA ALA A 284 14.13 -5.40 -16.44
C ALA A 284 13.64 -3.94 -16.49
N ALA A 285 12.33 -3.72 -16.28
CA ALA A 285 11.75 -2.37 -16.21
C ALA A 285 12.34 -1.56 -15.05
N GLU A 286 12.45 -2.14 -13.85
CA GLU A 286 13.06 -1.52 -12.69
C GLU A 286 14.49 -1.05 -12.99
N LEU A 287 15.33 -1.93 -13.52
CA LEU A 287 16.73 -1.61 -13.78
C LEU A 287 16.87 -0.46 -14.78
N MET A 288 15.99 -0.39 -15.78
CA MET A 288 15.95 0.74 -16.73
C MET A 288 15.47 2.03 -16.05
N MET A 289 14.38 1.99 -15.27
CA MET A 289 13.89 3.15 -14.51
C MET A 289 14.94 3.69 -13.54
N ARG A 290 15.67 2.79 -12.87
CA ARG A 290 16.80 3.16 -12.01
C ARG A 290 17.94 3.75 -12.82
N ALA A 291 18.32 3.15 -13.96
CA ALA A 291 19.38 3.68 -14.82
C ALA A 291 19.05 5.05 -15.46
N LEU A 292 17.76 5.38 -15.61
CA LEU A 292 17.29 6.71 -16.04
C LEU A 292 17.48 7.79 -14.97
N SER A 293 17.36 7.40 -13.69
CA SER A 293 17.40 8.31 -12.54
C SER A 293 18.77 8.39 -11.86
N GLU A 294 19.45 7.24 -11.75
CA GLU A 294 20.70 7.04 -11.04
C GLU A 294 21.61 6.01 -11.75
N LYS A 295 22.81 5.79 -11.23
CA LYS A 295 23.72 4.76 -11.77
C LYS A 295 23.36 3.40 -11.16
N VAL A 296 23.10 2.40 -12.00
CA VAL A 296 23.00 1.00 -11.58
C VAL A 296 24.39 0.38 -11.60
N THR A 297 24.93 0.03 -10.42
CA THR A 297 26.27 -0.58 -10.33
C THR A 297 26.23 -2.06 -10.70
N LYS A 298 27.37 -2.61 -11.13
CA LYS A 298 27.50 -4.06 -11.39
C LYS A 298 27.16 -4.89 -10.15
N HIS A 299 27.60 -4.46 -8.97
CA HIS A 299 27.31 -5.17 -7.73
C HIS A 299 25.80 -5.24 -7.44
N GLU A 300 25.08 -4.13 -7.60
CA GLU A 300 23.63 -4.09 -7.39
C GLU A 300 22.88 -5.00 -8.37
N LEU A 301 23.25 -4.93 -9.66
CA LEU A 301 22.66 -5.78 -10.70
C LEU A 301 22.87 -7.26 -10.37
N LEU A 302 24.12 -7.69 -10.16
CA LEU A 302 24.44 -9.10 -9.89
C LEU A 302 23.77 -9.62 -8.62
N THR A 303 23.63 -8.77 -7.60
CA THR A 303 22.93 -9.12 -6.36
C THR A 303 21.44 -9.38 -6.62
N ALA A 304 20.78 -8.53 -7.41
CA ALA A 304 19.38 -8.71 -7.78
C ALA A 304 19.18 -10.00 -8.60
N LEU A 305 20.01 -10.21 -9.63
CA LEU A 305 19.94 -11.40 -10.49
C LEU A 305 20.15 -12.69 -9.69
N SER A 306 21.17 -12.72 -8.82
CA SER A 306 21.47 -13.87 -7.99
C SER A 306 20.32 -14.24 -7.05
N LYS A 307 19.66 -13.26 -6.42
CA LYS A 307 18.54 -13.53 -5.50
C LYS A 307 17.26 -13.95 -6.23
N LEU A 308 17.04 -13.44 -7.43
CA LEU A 308 15.85 -13.73 -8.24
C LEU A 308 16.05 -14.94 -9.18
N GLY A 309 17.23 -15.58 -9.16
CA GLY A 309 17.53 -16.77 -9.95
C GLY A 309 17.62 -16.50 -11.45
N ILE A 310 18.07 -15.30 -11.84
CA ILE A 310 18.25 -14.89 -13.24
C ILE A 310 19.73 -15.00 -13.59
N SER A 311 20.06 -15.59 -14.73
CA SER A 311 21.46 -15.70 -15.15
C SER A 311 22.01 -14.36 -15.62
N GLU A 312 23.29 -14.09 -15.34
CA GLU A 312 23.97 -12.90 -15.87
C GLU A 312 23.97 -12.89 -17.41
N GLU A 313 24.05 -14.07 -18.02
CA GLU A 313 24.06 -14.23 -19.48
C GLU A 313 22.75 -13.77 -20.14
N GLU A 314 21.59 -14.06 -19.52
CA GLU A 314 20.30 -13.53 -19.98
C GLU A 314 20.31 -11.99 -20.05
N VAL A 315 20.92 -11.34 -19.06
CA VAL A 315 21.01 -9.87 -19.02
C VAL A 315 21.99 -9.33 -20.05
N LYS A 316 23.12 -10.01 -20.28
CA LYS A 316 24.08 -9.63 -21.33
C LYS A 316 23.42 -9.67 -22.70
N ILE A 317 22.66 -10.73 -23.00
CA ILE A 317 21.93 -10.87 -24.26
C ILE A 317 20.89 -9.75 -24.39
N ALA A 318 20.11 -9.47 -23.33
CA ALA A 318 19.12 -8.40 -23.35
C ALA A 318 19.77 -7.02 -23.60
N LEU A 319 20.87 -6.72 -22.93
CA LEU A 319 21.61 -5.46 -23.11
C LEU A 319 22.25 -5.34 -24.50
N GLU A 320 22.68 -6.45 -25.11
CA GLU A 320 23.18 -6.42 -26.50
C GLU A 320 22.06 -6.06 -27.49
N VAL A 321 20.85 -6.61 -27.30
CA VAL A 321 19.68 -6.24 -28.12
C VAL A 321 19.33 -4.76 -27.94
N MET A 322 19.29 -4.27 -26.70
CA MET A 322 19.03 -2.85 -26.40
C MET A 322 20.11 -1.93 -26.97
N TYR A 323 21.37 -2.35 -26.95
CA TYR A 323 22.48 -1.63 -27.56
C TYR A 323 22.32 -1.51 -29.07
N GLN A 324 21.95 -2.59 -29.76
CA GLN A 324 21.71 -2.58 -31.20
C GLN A 324 20.53 -1.67 -31.59
N GLN A 325 19.55 -1.50 -30.70
CA GLN A 325 18.43 -0.57 -30.86
C GLN A 325 18.78 0.89 -30.49
N GLY A 326 19.98 1.11 -29.96
CA GLY A 326 20.49 2.42 -29.54
C GLY A 326 19.90 2.92 -28.22
N VAL A 327 19.39 2.02 -27.36
CA VAL A 327 18.75 2.39 -26.09
C VAL A 327 19.78 2.48 -24.97
N THR A 328 20.62 1.45 -24.82
CA THR A 328 21.63 1.35 -23.75
C THR A 328 23.02 1.13 -24.32
N SER A 329 24.06 1.27 -23.51
CA SER A 329 25.36 0.65 -23.82
C SER A 329 25.28 -0.87 -23.72
N ARG A 330 26.31 -1.54 -24.21
CA ARG A 330 26.59 -2.94 -23.85
C ARG A 330 26.84 -3.08 -22.34
N TYR A 331 26.75 -4.31 -21.86
CA TYR A 331 27.15 -4.67 -20.50
C TYR A 331 28.64 -4.35 -20.27
N ASN A 332 28.95 -3.70 -19.16
CA ASN A 332 30.29 -3.27 -18.81
C ASN A 332 31.10 -4.41 -18.17
N GLU A 333 31.62 -5.32 -18.98
CA GLU A 333 32.38 -6.47 -18.48
C GLU A 333 33.67 -6.06 -17.76
N ALA A 334 34.40 -5.09 -18.30
CA ALA A 334 35.71 -4.67 -17.77
C ALA A 334 35.64 -3.82 -16.48
N GLY A 335 34.46 -3.27 -16.15
CA GLY A 335 34.27 -2.44 -14.97
C GLY A 335 34.39 -3.19 -13.65
N ASP A 336 34.81 -2.49 -12.60
CA ASP A 336 34.81 -3.00 -11.23
C ASP A 336 33.37 -3.07 -10.65
N PRO A 337 33.15 -3.65 -9.45
CA PRO A 337 31.80 -3.80 -8.90
C PRO A 337 31.01 -2.50 -8.70
N GLU A 338 31.71 -1.37 -8.49
CA GLU A 338 31.10 -0.04 -8.28
C GLU A 338 30.89 0.71 -9.60
N SER A 339 31.47 0.22 -10.69
CA SER A 339 31.28 0.76 -12.03
C SER A 339 29.81 0.56 -12.47
N PRO A 340 29.27 1.48 -13.30
CA PRO A 340 27.97 1.29 -13.93
C PRO A 340 27.94 -0.03 -14.71
N ALA A 341 26.87 -0.81 -14.55
CA ALA A 341 26.69 -2.06 -15.28
C ALA A 341 26.38 -1.81 -16.76
N PHE A 342 25.66 -0.74 -17.05
CA PHE A 342 25.39 -0.18 -18.37
C PHE A 342 24.98 1.30 -18.21
N ILE A 343 24.83 2.03 -19.31
CA ILE A 343 24.32 3.41 -19.33
C ILE A 343 23.17 3.54 -20.33
N ILE A 344 22.25 4.48 -20.09
CA ILE A 344 21.22 4.86 -21.06
C ILE A 344 21.84 5.78 -22.12
N ILE A 345 21.71 5.41 -23.39
CA ILE A 345 22.14 6.21 -24.54
C ILE A 345 21.03 7.16 -24.98
N ASP A 346 19.80 6.65 -25.05
CA ASP A 346 18.62 7.37 -25.50
C ASP A 346 17.51 7.26 -24.44
N LYS A 347 17.21 8.38 -23.78
CA LYS A 347 16.25 8.42 -22.68
C LYS A 347 14.82 8.19 -23.14
N GLU A 348 14.42 8.79 -24.26
CA GLU A 348 13.05 8.68 -24.77
C GLU A 348 12.74 7.22 -25.13
N LYS A 349 13.66 6.56 -25.84
CA LYS A 349 13.50 5.14 -26.16
C LYS A 349 13.48 4.25 -24.92
N ALA A 350 14.29 4.55 -23.91
CA ALA A 350 14.30 3.79 -22.67
C ALA A 350 12.98 3.94 -21.90
N GLU A 351 12.40 5.14 -21.86
CA GLU A 351 11.08 5.36 -21.26
C GLU A 351 9.95 4.64 -22.03
N GLU A 352 10.00 4.64 -23.36
CA GLU A 352 9.08 3.87 -24.21
C GLU A 352 9.21 2.36 -23.95
N GLU A 353 10.44 1.87 -23.80
CA GLU A 353 10.75 0.48 -23.51
C GLU A 353 10.19 0.05 -22.14
N VAL A 354 10.41 0.86 -21.10
CA VAL A 354 9.81 0.66 -19.77
C VAL A 354 8.29 0.55 -19.87
N LYS A 355 7.63 1.51 -20.55
CA LYS A 355 6.18 1.48 -20.75
C LYS A 355 5.72 0.23 -21.49
N ARG A 356 6.47 -0.22 -22.50
CA ARG A 356 6.16 -1.46 -23.25
C ARG A 356 6.22 -2.68 -22.34
N VAL A 357 7.26 -2.81 -21.53
CA VAL A 357 7.42 -3.92 -20.58
C VAL A 357 6.32 -3.92 -19.53
N ILE A 358 6.00 -2.76 -18.94
CA ILE A 358 4.89 -2.64 -17.98
C ILE A 358 3.56 -3.04 -18.63
N ASN A 359 3.26 -2.58 -19.85
CA ASN A 359 2.03 -2.98 -20.57
C ASN A 359 1.94 -4.49 -20.82
N LEU A 360 3.08 -5.16 -21.07
CA LEU A 360 3.13 -6.61 -21.22
C LEU A 360 2.84 -7.31 -19.88
N ILE A 361 3.45 -6.84 -18.79
CA ILE A 361 3.18 -7.32 -17.43
C ILE A 361 1.70 -7.19 -17.11
N GLU A 362 1.10 -6.02 -17.35
CA GLU A 362 -0.34 -5.83 -17.12
C GLU A 362 -1.20 -6.79 -17.95
N SER A 363 -0.76 -7.15 -19.16
CA SER A 363 -1.48 -8.10 -20.00
C SER A 363 -1.42 -9.52 -19.43
N ILE A 364 -0.27 -9.95 -18.91
CA ILE A 364 -0.09 -11.25 -18.24
C ILE A 364 -0.91 -11.32 -16.94
N VAL A 365 -0.96 -10.23 -16.18
CA VAL A 365 -1.72 -10.19 -14.92
C VAL A 365 -3.24 -10.32 -15.15
N LEU A 366 -3.71 -9.91 -16.32
CA LEU A 366 -5.14 -9.79 -16.62
C LEU A 366 -5.70 -10.94 -17.48
N HIS A 367 -4.87 -11.90 -17.90
CA HIS A 367 -5.22 -13.01 -18.78
C HIS A 367 -4.66 -14.32 -18.26
#